data_AF-A0A0W0VV36-F1
#
_entry.id   AF-A0A0W0VV36-F1
#
_cell.length_a   1.000
_cell.length_b   1.000
_cell.length_c   1.000
_cell.angle_alpha   90.00
_cell.angle_beta   90.00
_cell.angle_gamma   90.00
#
_symmetry.space_group_name_H-M   'P 1'
#
loop_
_entity.id
_entity.type
_entity.pdbx_description
1 polymer ?
#
loop_
_entity_poly.entity_id
_entity_poly.type
_entity_poly.pdbx_seq_one_letter_code
_entity_poly.pdbx_strand_id
1 'polypeptide(L)'
;MSRIRSLLMLSVFCVSFNLDAANVTQINRYGTVENKPSAAQLNPLLAVQQVHFPQTVITIAQALEYWLQYSGFHLAPADKRSQELQLTLSLPLPQVVRHLGPLTVKEGLETLVGQNVFTLITNPLLREINFRLNQNLKINLSHTQGRKA
;
A
#
# COMPACT_ATOMS: atom_id res chain seq x y z
N MET A 1 -49.96 67.42 -13.67
CA MET A 1 -49.90 66.99 -12.26
C MET A 1 -49.84 65.46 -12.23
N SER A 2 -48.68 64.82 -12.43
CA SER A 2 -47.69 64.38 -11.43
C SER A 2 -48.27 63.70 -10.19
N ARG A 3 -48.13 62.37 -10.09
CA ARG A 3 -47.84 61.56 -8.88
C ARG A 3 -47.20 60.22 -9.34
N ILE A 4 -45.88 60.16 -9.53
CA ILE A 4 -44.86 59.72 -8.56
C ILE A 4 -45.02 58.25 -8.15
N ARG A 5 -44.29 57.41 -8.90
CA ARG A 5 -43.46 56.24 -8.52
C ARG A 5 -43.59 55.75 -7.07
N SER A 6 -43.98 54.49 -6.90
CA SER A 6 -43.52 53.67 -5.76
C SER A 6 -43.17 52.27 -6.27
N LEU A 7 -41.91 52.10 -6.65
CA LEU A 7 -41.28 50.83 -6.97
C LEU A 7 -40.81 50.23 -5.63
N LEU A 8 -41.61 49.36 -5.02
CA LEU A 8 -41.22 48.67 -3.79
C LEU A 8 -40.45 47.40 -4.18
N MET A 9 -39.14 47.57 -4.35
CA MET A 9 -38.16 46.50 -4.48
C MET A 9 -38.20 45.63 -3.22
N LEU A 10 -38.88 44.49 -3.28
CA LEU A 10 -38.80 43.46 -2.26
C LEU A 10 -37.42 42.79 -2.39
N SER A 11 -36.47 43.21 -1.55
CA SER A 11 -35.14 42.62 -1.51
C SER A 11 -35.25 41.15 -1.12
N VAL A 12 -35.04 40.25 -2.08
CA VAL A 12 -34.79 38.83 -1.83
C VAL A 12 -33.45 38.74 -1.11
N PHE A 13 -33.51 38.69 0.22
CA PHE A 13 -32.36 38.41 1.06
C PHE A 13 -32.07 36.92 0.92
N CYS A 14 -31.21 36.58 -0.06
CA CYS A 14 -30.67 35.24 -0.21
C CYS A 14 -29.72 35.01 0.97
N VAL A 15 -30.24 34.49 2.08
CA VAL A 15 -29.39 33.95 3.15
C VAL A 15 -28.70 32.74 2.55
N SER A 16 -27.44 32.92 2.16
CA SER A 16 -26.55 31.81 1.83
C SER A 16 -26.38 30.98 3.10
N PHE A 17 -27.22 29.95 3.27
CA PHE A 17 -26.96 28.91 4.26
C PHE A 17 -25.64 28.26 3.87
N ASN A 18 -24.58 28.53 4.64
CA ASN A 18 -23.37 27.74 4.57
C ASN A 18 -23.77 26.32 4.99
N LEU A 19 -23.93 25.43 4.01
CA LEU A 19 -24.07 24.00 4.26
C LEU A 19 -22.76 23.53 4.89
N ASP A 20 -22.80 23.22 6.18
CA ASP A 20 -21.72 22.50 6.84
C ASP A 20 -21.52 21.18 6.07
N ALA A 21 -20.31 20.98 5.54
CA ALA A 21 -20.01 19.79 4.77
C ALA A 21 -20.05 18.58 5.73
N ALA A 22 -21.11 17.77 5.63
CA ALA A 22 -21.27 16.59 6.46
C ALA A 22 -19.99 15.72 6.41
N ASN A 23 -19.56 15.21 7.57
CA ASN A 23 -18.36 14.37 7.69
C ASN A 23 -18.49 13.02 6.93
N VAL A 24 -19.69 12.69 6.44
CA VAL A 24 -19.97 11.47 5.67
C VAL A 24 -20.67 11.82 4.36
N THR A 25 -20.25 11.18 3.28
CA THR A 25 -20.92 11.25 1.98
C THR A 25 -21.74 9.98 1.76
N GLN A 26 -23.02 10.13 1.42
CA GLN A 26 -23.86 9.02 1.01
C GLN A 26 -23.47 8.56 -0.39
N ILE A 27 -23.03 7.31 -0.52
CA ILE A 27 -22.61 6.72 -1.80
C ILE A 27 -23.71 5.91 -2.47
N ASN A 28 -24.70 5.43 -1.71
CA ASN A 28 -25.89 4.74 -2.20
C ASN A 28 -27.01 4.75 -1.13
N ARG A 29 -28.14 4.09 -1.40
CA ARG A 29 -29.32 4.08 -0.50
C ARG A 29 -29.04 3.58 0.92
N TYR A 30 -28.02 2.76 1.13
CA TYR A 30 -27.69 2.16 2.43
C TYR A 30 -26.21 2.32 2.80
N GLY A 31 -25.48 3.14 2.05
CA GLY A 31 -24.02 3.23 2.11
C GLY A 31 -23.58 4.66 2.30
N THR A 32 -22.75 4.87 3.32
CA THR A 32 -22.05 6.11 3.58
C THR A 32 -20.54 5.84 3.63
N VAL A 33 -19.75 6.83 3.26
CA VAL A 33 -18.30 6.83 3.39
C VAL A 33 -17.90 8.06 4.17
N GLU A 34 -17.02 7.90 5.14
CA GLU A 34 -16.43 9.04 5.85
C GLU A 34 -15.57 9.87 4.90
N ASN A 35 -15.69 11.19 4.99
CA ASN A 35 -14.92 12.16 4.21
C ASN A 35 -13.52 12.33 4.81
N LYS A 36 -12.79 11.22 4.93
CA LYS A 36 -11.41 11.15 5.39
C LYS A 36 -10.60 10.29 4.41
N PRO A 37 -9.27 10.48 4.34
CA PRO A 37 -8.43 9.60 3.54
C PRO A 37 -8.60 8.13 3.96
N SER A 38 -8.65 7.23 2.98
CA SER A 38 -8.69 5.79 3.22
C SER A 38 -7.37 5.30 3.82
N ALA A 39 -7.38 4.13 4.45
CA ALA A 39 -6.16 3.53 5.00
C ALA A 39 -5.06 3.35 3.94
N ALA A 40 -5.43 3.02 2.70
CA ALA A 40 -4.50 2.90 1.57
C ALA A 40 -3.96 4.26 1.11
N GLN A 41 -4.74 5.33 1.21
CA GLN A 41 -4.26 6.70 0.91
C GLN A 41 -3.27 7.19 1.98
N LEU A 42 -3.47 6.81 3.25
CA LEU A 42 -2.54 7.13 4.34
C LEU A 42 -1.27 6.27 4.26
N ASN A 43 -1.42 4.98 3.96
CA ASN A 43 -0.33 4.04 3.79
C ASN A 43 -0.55 3.19 2.51
N PRO A 44 0.13 3.54 1.40
CA PRO A 44 0.02 2.80 0.15
C PRO A 44 0.37 1.31 0.24
N LEU A 45 1.12 0.88 1.27
CA LEU A 45 1.39 -0.55 1.48
C LEU A 45 0.13 -1.35 1.88
N LEU A 46 -0.95 -0.67 2.29
CA LEU A 46 -2.25 -1.25 2.58
C LEU A 46 -3.20 -1.26 1.37
N ALA A 47 -2.77 -0.72 0.23
CA ALA A 47 -3.57 -0.78 -0.99
C ALA A 47 -3.76 -2.24 -1.43
N VAL A 48 -4.99 -2.64 -1.73
CA VAL A 48 -5.30 -3.97 -2.25
C VAL A 48 -5.09 -3.96 -3.76
N GLN A 49 -4.30 -4.91 -4.27
CA GLN A 49 -4.07 -5.08 -5.70
C GLN A 49 -4.04 -6.56 -6.09
N GLN A 50 -4.19 -6.81 -7.38
CA GLN A 50 -4.00 -8.12 -8.00
C GLN A 50 -3.08 -7.92 -9.20
N VAL A 51 -2.05 -8.77 -9.33
CA VAL A 51 -1.03 -8.66 -10.37
C VAL A 51 -0.91 -9.96 -11.15
N HIS A 52 -0.69 -9.77 -12.44
CA HIS A 52 -0.28 -10.79 -13.38
C HIS A 52 1.14 -10.46 -13.83
N PHE A 53 2.14 -11.16 -13.30
CA PHE A 53 3.54 -10.86 -13.61
C PHE A 53 3.84 -11.28 -15.06
N PRO A 54 4.35 -10.37 -15.91
CA PRO A 54 4.71 -10.70 -17.28
C PRO A 54 5.87 -11.71 -17.30
N GLN A 55 6.05 -12.39 -18.43
CA GLN A 55 7.13 -13.38 -18.58
C GLN A 55 8.54 -12.76 -18.43
N THR A 56 8.66 -11.44 -18.64
CA THR A 56 9.90 -10.68 -18.42
C THR A 56 10.30 -10.57 -16.95
N VAL A 57 9.38 -10.80 -16.00
CA VAL A 57 9.69 -10.92 -14.58
C VAL A 57 10.11 -12.36 -14.29
N ILE A 58 11.40 -12.55 -14.05
CA ILE A 58 12.06 -13.85 -13.91
C ILE A 58 12.39 -14.15 -12.44
N THR A 59 12.84 -13.15 -11.67
CA THR A 59 13.30 -13.34 -10.28
C THR A 59 12.34 -12.76 -9.24
N ILE A 60 12.50 -13.19 -7.99
CA ILE A 60 11.75 -12.62 -6.86
C ILE A 60 12.07 -11.12 -6.71
N ALA A 61 13.32 -10.69 -6.93
CA ALA A 61 13.67 -9.27 -6.94
C ALA A 61 12.84 -8.45 -7.93
N GLN A 62 12.76 -8.91 -9.19
CA GLN A 62 11.98 -8.27 -10.23
C GLN A 62 10.48 -8.27 -9.91
N ALA A 63 9.98 -9.34 -9.28
CA ALA A 63 8.59 -9.40 -8.85
C ALA A 63 8.29 -8.38 -7.75
N LEU A 64 9.18 -8.17 -6.78
CA LEU A 64 9.02 -7.12 -5.77
C LEU A 64 9.01 -5.73 -6.39
N GLU A 65 9.96 -5.44 -7.30
CA GLU A 65 10.03 -4.16 -8.00
C GLU A 65 8.74 -3.89 -8.80
N TYR A 66 8.24 -4.90 -9.51
CA TYR A 66 6.98 -4.82 -10.26
C TYR A 66 5.78 -4.59 -9.33
N TRP A 67 5.69 -5.32 -8.22
CA TRP A 67 4.61 -5.21 -7.25
C TRP A 67 4.60 -3.85 -6.54
N LEU A 68 5.76 -3.19 -6.42
CA LEU A 68 5.92 -1.87 -5.80
C LEU A 68 5.66 -0.69 -6.75
N GLN A 69 5.55 -0.91 -8.07
CA GLN A 69 5.61 0.14 -9.10
C GLN A 69 4.71 1.37 -8.83
N TYR A 70 3.51 1.17 -8.28
CA TYR A 70 2.54 2.25 -8.02
C TYR A 70 2.36 2.58 -6.53
N SER A 71 3.15 1.96 -5.65
CA SER A 71 3.05 2.17 -4.20
C SER A 71 3.78 3.44 -3.72
N GLY A 72 4.68 3.97 -4.55
CA GLY A 72 5.62 5.03 -4.15
C GLY A 72 6.72 4.55 -3.20
N PHE A 73 6.79 3.25 -2.89
CA PHE A 73 7.89 2.63 -2.15
C PHE A 73 8.87 1.93 -3.10
N HIS A 74 10.11 1.78 -2.66
CA HIS A 74 11.14 1.00 -3.36
C HIS A 74 11.87 0.07 -2.40
N LEU A 75 12.46 -1.01 -2.95
CA LEU A 75 13.28 -1.95 -2.19
C LEU A 75 14.61 -1.29 -1.81
N ALA A 76 15.02 -1.41 -0.55
CA ALA A 76 16.28 -0.90 -0.02
C ALA A 76 17.48 -1.28 -0.89
N PRO A 77 18.53 -0.47 -1.00
CA PRO A 77 19.71 -0.78 -1.79
C PRO A 77 20.45 -2.01 -1.25
N ALA A 78 21.25 -2.66 -2.10
CA ALA A 78 21.83 -3.99 -1.82
C ALA A 78 22.73 -4.02 -0.57
N ASP A 79 23.44 -2.93 -0.30
CA ASP A 79 24.30 -2.74 0.88
C ASP A 79 23.53 -2.78 2.21
N LYS A 80 22.23 -2.46 2.20
CA LYS A 80 21.36 -2.53 3.39
C LYS A 80 20.62 -3.87 3.52
N ARG A 81 20.76 -4.81 2.58
CA ARG A 81 20.05 -6.09 2.59
C ARG A 81 20.90 -7.16 3.27
N SER A 82 20.26 -8.01 4.08
CA SER A 82 20.97 -9.18 4.64
C SER A 82 21.37 -10.17 3.53
N GLN A 83 22.38 -10.99 3.78
CA GLN A 83 22.86 -11.98 2.82
C GLN A 83 21.76 -12.99 2.46
N GLU A 84 20.97 -13.43 3.43
CA GLU A 84 19.86 -14.38 3.22
C GLU A 84 18.76 -13.78 2.34
N LEU A 85 18.48 -12.48 2.51
CA LEU A 85 17.55 -11.78 1.65
C LEU A 85 18.09 -11.71 0.22
N GLN A 86 19.36 -11.33 0.04
CA GLN A 86 19.98 -11.27 -1.29
C GLN A 86 19.94 -12.61 -2.02
N LEU A 87 20.17 -13.72 -1.31
CA LEU A 87 20.03 -15.07 -1.85
C LEU A 87 18.58 -15.39 -2.24
N THR A 88 17.60 -15.00 -1.43
CA THR A 88 16.18 -15.22 -1.75
C THR A 88 15.77 -14.41 -2.98
N LEU A 89 16.20 -13.16 -3.07
CA LEU A 89 15.86 -12.25 -4.16
C LEU A 89 16.39 -12.71 -5.54
N SER A 90 17.48 -13.48 -5.57
CA SER A 90 18.05 -14.02 -6.80
C SER A 90 17.35 -15.29 -7.30
N LEU A 91 16.49 -15.90 -6.48
CA LEU A 91 15.73 -17.10 -6.87
C LEU A 91 14.71 -16.77 -7.98
N PRO A 92 14.39 -17.75 -8.85
CA PRO A 92 13.35 -17.59 -9.87
C PRO A 92 11.98 -17.43 -9.21
N LEU A 93 11.12 -16.62 -9.83
CA LEU A 93 9.72 -16.46 -9.44
C LEU A 93 8.96 -17.78 -9.68
N PRO A 94 8.39 -18.41 -8.62
CA PRO A 94 7.62 -19.63 -8.79
C PRO A 94 6.39 -19.42 -9.68
N GLN A 95 6.04 -20.42 -10.49
CA GLN A 95 4.93 -20.31 -11.45
C GLN A 95 3.58 -20.07 -10.76
N VAL A 96 3.35 -20.70 -9.60
CA VAL A 96 2.10 -20.57 -8.84
C VAL A 96 1.84 -19.14 -8.34
N VAL A 97 2.88 -18.32 -8.16
CA VAL A 97 2.75 -16.93 -7.69
C VAL A 97 2.79 -15.91 -8.83
N ARG A 98 2.79 -16.33 -10.11
CA ARG A 98 2.71 -15.39 -11.25
C ARG A 98 1.39 -14.63 -11.33
N HIS A 99 0.34 -15.22 -10.76
CA HIS A 99 -0.97 -14.61 -10.60
C HIS A 99 -1.19 -14.47 -9.10
N LEU A 100 -1.05 -13.25 -8.59
CA LEU A 100 -1.04 -13.00 -7.14
C LEU A 100 -2.07 -11.93 -6.79
N GLY A 101 -2.85 -12.20 -5.75
CA GLY A 101 -3.89 -11.31 -5.26
C GLY A 101 -5.31 -11.85 -5.48
N PRO A 102 -6.33 -11.12 -5.00
CA PRO A 102 -6.24 -9.81 -4.37
C PRO A 102 -5.59 -9.85 -2.98
N LEU A 103 -4.58 -9.02 -2.75
CA LEU A 103 -3.84 -8.90 -1.49
C LEU A 103 -3.43 -7.44 -1.28
N THR A 104 -3.18 -7.03 -0.04
CA THR A 104 -2.50 -5.75 0.19
C THR A 104 -1.10 -5.78 -0.41
N VAL A 105 -0.54 -4.60 -0.74
CA VAL A 105 0.84 -4.51 -1.22
C VAL A 105 1.78 -5.19 -0.23
N LYS A 106 1.65 -4.93 1.07
CA LYS A 106 2.43 -5.58 2.14
C LYS A 106 2.32 -7.11 2.11
N GLU A 107 1.12 -7.68 2.07
CA GLU A 107 0.93 -9.14 2.06
C GLU A 107 1.53 -9.79 0.81
N GLY A 108 1.40 -9.13 -0.34
CA GLY A 108 2.03 -9.62 -1.58
C GLY A 108 3.55 -9.64 -1.49
N LEU A 109 4.16 -8.59 -0.95
CA LEU A 109 5.61 -8.52 -0.71
C LEU A 109 6.08 -9.64 0.22
N GLU A 110 5.39 -9.85 1.35
CA GLU A 110 5.70 -10.93 2.30
C GLU A 110 5.49 -12.32 1.69
N THR A 111 4.50 -12.47 0.80
CA THR A 111 4.26 -13.72 0.06
C THR A 111 5.39 -14.03 -0.90
N LEU A 112 5.89 -13.03 -1.64
CA LEU A 112 6.96 -13.20 -2.62
C LEU A 112 8.29 -13.62 -1.99
N VAL A 113 8.64 -13.09 -0.81
CA VAL A 113 9.88 -13.46 -0.11
C VAL A 113 9.73 -14.70 0.79
N GLY A 114 8.50 -15.17 1.01
CA GLY A 114 8.18 -16.27 1.92
C GLY A 114 7.61 -15.77 3.25
N GLN A 115 6.30 -15.99 3.43
CA GLN A 115 5.63 -15.69 4.70
C GLN A 115 6.26 -16.50 5.83
N ASN A 116 6.27 -15.93 7.04
CA ASN A 116 6.89 -16.47 8.25
C ASN A 116 8.42 -16.60 8.21
N VAL A 117 9.06 -16.49 7.03
CA VAL A 117 10.51 -16.46 6.88
C VAL A 117 11.04 -15.06 7.09
N PHE A 118 10.46 -14.09 6.37
CA PHE A 118 10.83 -12.69 6.45
C PHE A 118 9.68 -11.84 6.98
N THR A 119 10.04 -10.75 7.65
CA THR A 119 9.10 -9.71 8.08
C THR A 119 9.45 -8.41 7.38
N LEU A 120 8.44 -7.75 6.78
CA LEU A 120 8.61 -6.45 6.14
C LEU A 120 9.00 -5.40 7.18
N ILE A 121 10.03 -4.61 6.88
CA ILE A 121 10.43 -3.41 7.61
C ILE A 121 10.35 -2.23 6.66
N THR A 122 9.97 -1.07 7.18
CA THR A 122 9.67 0.10 6.36
C THR A 122 10.36 1.32 6.94
N ASN A 123 11.01 2.09 6.07
CA ASN A 123 11.46 3.44 6.35
C ASN A 123 10.50 4.42 5.65
N PRO A 124 9.53 5.00 6.38
CA PRO A 124 8.51 5.86 5.78
C PRO A 124 9.08 7.18 5.24
N LEU A 125 10.20 7.67 5.79
CA LEU A 125 10.84 8.92 5.36
C LEU A 125 11.43 8.77 3.96
N LEU A 126 12.16 7.68 3.72
CA LEU A 126 12.79 7.40 2.43
C LEU A 126 11.84 6.68 1.46
N ARG A 127 10.63 6.31 1.90
CA ARG A 127 9.74 5.40 1.17
C ARG A 127 10.46 4.13 0.74
N GLU A 128 11.22 3.56 1.67
CA GLU A 128 12.05 2.38 1.43
C GLU A 128 11.47 1.20 2.22
N ILE A 129 11.45 0.01 1.60
CA ILE A 129 11.11 -1.24 2.28
C ILE A 129 12.32 -2.17 2.30
N ASN A 130 12.43 -2.99 3.33
CA ASN A 130 13.43 -4.04 3.46
C ASN A 130 12.81 -5.23 4.20
N PHE A 131 13.57 -6.30 4.41
CA PHE A 131 13.10 -7.48 5.09
C PHE A 131 14.07 -7.93 6.16
N ARG A 132 13.53 -8.39 7.27
CA ARG A 132 14.28 -8.99 8.38
C ARG A 132 13.91 -10.46 8.49
N LEU A 133 14.92 -11.34 8.52
CA LEU A 133 14.72 -12.76 8.77
C LEU A 133 14.14 -12.99 10.18
N ASN A 134 13.10 -13.82 10.27
CA ASN A 134 12.41 -14.14 11.51
C ASN A 134 13.36 -14.82 12.51
N GLN A 135 13.31 -14.40 13.78
CA GLN A 135 14.23 -14.85 14.83
C GLN A 135 14.15 -16.36 15.08
N ASN A 136 12.97 -16.96 14.96
CA ASN A 136 12.78 -18.41 15.13
C ASN A 136 13.60 -19.22 14.13
N LEU A 137 13.80 -18.72 12.92
CA LEU A 137 14.61 -19.39 11.90
C LEU A 137 16.11 -19.15 12.12
N LYS A 138 16.49 -17.96 12.60
CA LYS A 138 17.89 -17.66 12.96
C LYS A 138 18.44 -18.64 13.99
N ILE A 139 17.65 -18.93 15.04
CA ILE A 139 18.05 -19.86 16.11
C ILE A 139 18.31 -21.28 15.57
N ASN A 140 17.44 -21.75 14.67
CA ASN A 140 17.58 -23.07 14.04
C ASN A 140 18.81 -23.16 13.13
N LEU A 141 19.09 -22.12 12.33
CA LEU A 141 20.27 -22.07 11.47
C LEU A 141 21.57 -22.15 12.30
N SER A 142 21.65 -21.42 13.42
CA SER A 142 22.80 -21.50 14.33
C SER A 142 22.96 -22.89 14.98
N HIS A 143 21.86 -23.55 15.34
CA HIS A 143 21.91 -24.87 15.96
C HIS A 143 22.32 -25.97 14.96
N THR A 144 21.90 -25.88 13.69
CA THR A 144 22.34 -26.82 12.64
C THR A 144 23.81 -26.70 12.28
N GLN A 145 24.40 -25.51 12.43
CA GLN A 145 25.80 -25.27 12.11
C GLN A 145 26.77 -25.79 13.19
N GLY A 146 26.30 -25.93 14.44
CA GLY A 146 27.07 -26.50 15.55
C GLY A 146 27.07 -28.02 15.65
N ARG A 147 26.33 -28.74 14.79
CA ARG A 147 26.20 -30.22 14.85
C ARG A 147 27.09 -30.96 13.83
N LYS A 148 28.02 -30.24 13.18
CA LYS A 148 29.01 -30.77 12.22
C LYS A 148 30.46 -30.73 12.75
N ALA A 149 30.65 -30.83 14.07
CA ALA A 149 31.97 -31.02 14.69
C ALA A 149 32.01 -32.37 15.39
#